data_AF-A0AAU6Q3W3-F1
#
_entry.id   AF-A0AAU6Q3W3-F1
#
_cell.length_a   1.000
_cell.length_b   1.000
_cell.length_c   1.000
_cell.angle_alpha   90.00
_cell.angle_beta   90.00
_cell.angle_gamma   90.00
#
_symmetry.space_group_name_H-M   'P 1'
#
loop_
_entity.id
_entity.type
_entity.pdbx_description
1 polymer ?
#
loop_
_entity_poly.entity_id
_entity_poly.type
_entity_poly.pdbx_seq_one_letter_code
_entity_poly.pdbx_strand_id
1 'polypeptide(L)'
;MKTRAHGSPDQGITLPLTMPEGTQEGIPATYGDGGLVVVPVTARVTADDLKNPAKNPPQGLRAGQASCYLAGVQLVLSVKIAATVAEGGKVYKQPDGTFSEAAGGTFVGWKVNGKLALRASQ
;
A
#
# COMPACT_ATOMS: atom_id res chain seq x y z
N MET A 1 0.07 -26.39 -11.18
CA MET A 1 0.57 -25.01 -11.19
C MET A 1 -0.62 -24.10 -10.92
N LYS A 2 -0.82 -23.64 -9.67
CA LYS A 2 -1.93 -22.72 -9.35
C LYS A 2 -1.62 -21.39 -10.02
N THR A 3 -2.49 -20.98 -10.93
CA THR A 3 -2.48 -19.68 -11.61
C THR A 3 -2.37 -18.58 -10.56
N ARG A 4 -1.20 -17.94 -10.44
CA ARG A 4 -1.06 -16.70 -9.68
C ARG A 4 -2.03 -15.70 -10.31
N ALA A 5 -2.83 -15.03 -9.48
CA ALA A 5 -3.77 -14.04 -9.98
C ALA A 5 -2.97 -12.93 -10.70
N HIS A 6 -3.05 -12.93 -12.04
CA HIS A 6 -2.47 -11.89 -12.91
C HIS A 6 -3.46 -10.75 -13.20
N GLY A 7 -4.63 -10.77 -12.55
CA GLY A 7 -5.61 -9.69 -12.66
C GLY A 7 -5.23 -8.55 -11.71
N SER A 8 -4.93 -7.38 -12.28
CA SER A 8 -5.30 -6.15 -11.59
C SER A 8 -6.80 -6.24 -11.33
N PRO A 9 -7.29 -6.19 -10.08
CA PRO A 9 -8.73 -6.15 -9.84
C PRO A 9 -9.32 -4.96 -10.60
N ASP A 10 -10.57 -5.07 -11.04
CA ASP A 10 -11.27 -4.08 -11.88
C ASP A 10 -11.19 -2.64 -11.33
N GLN A 11 -10.88 -2.46 -10.04
CA GLN A 11 -10.67 -1.18 -9.40
C GLN A 11 -9.56 -1.21 -8.34
N GLY A 12 -8.30 -1.08 -8.73
CA GLY A 12 -7.26 -0.68 -7.78
C GLY A 12 -5.84 -0.99 -8.20
N ILE A 13 -4.89 -0.69 -7.32
CA ILE A 13 -3.46 -0.76 -7.62
C ILE A 13 -2.82 -1.79 -6.70
N THR A 14 -1.96 -2.65 -7.27
CA THR A 14 -1.12 -3.56 -6.48
C THR A 14 0.27 -2.95 -6.33
N LEU A 15 0.73 -2.77 -5.09
CA LEU A 15 2.05 -2.23 -4.78
C LEU A 15 2.80 -3.12 -3.77
N PRO A 16 4.14 -3.14 -3.82
CA PRO A 16 4.94 -3.72 -2.74
C PRO A 16 4.87 -2.79 -1.52
N LEU A 17 4.31 -3.28 -0.41
CA LEU A 17 4.16 -2.53 0.84
C LEU A 17 4.92 -3.22 1.97
N THR A 18 5.55 -2.44 2.85
CA THR A 18 6.08 -2.95 4.11
C THR A 18 4.91 -3.29 5.03
N MET A 19 4.76 -4.57 5.34
CA MET A 19 3.62 -5.07 6.11
C MET A 19 4.05 -5.57 7.49
N PRO A 20 3.14 -5.56 8.48
CA PRO A 20 3.42 -6.14 9.79
C PRO A 20 3.71 -7.64 9.71
N GLU A 21 4.45 -8.15 10.68
CA GLU A 21 4.69 -9.59 10.83
C GLU A 21 3.36 -10.35 10.96
N GLY A 22 3.33 -11.58 10.43
CA GLY A 22 2.11 -12.38 10.40
C GLY A 22 1.15 -12.05 9.25
N THR A 23 1.45 -11.08 8.38
CA THR A 23 0.64 -10.79 7.19
C THR A 23 0.60 -11.99 6.23
N GLN A 24 -0.61 -12.45 5.91
CA GLN A 24 -0.87 -13.62 5.06
C GLN A 24 -1.52 -13.22 3.73
N GLU A 25 -1.28 -14.03 2.70
CA GLU A 25 -1.94 -13.89 1.40
C GLU A 25 -3.47 -14.06 1.53
N GLY A 26 -4.22 -13.17 0.88
CA GLY A 26 -5.68 -13.22 0.80
C GLY A 26 -6.41 -12.70 2.04
N ILE A 27 -5.73 -12.43 3.15
CA ILE A 27 -6.34 -11.92 4.39
C ILE A 27 -6.22 -10.39 4.43
N PRO A 28 -7.33 -9.62 4.41
CA PRO A 28 -7.28 -8.17 4.51
C PRO A 28 -6.53 -7.70 5.76
N ALA A 29 -5.72 -6.65 5.59
CA ALA A 29 -4.91 -6.05 6.65
C ALA A 29 -4.99 -4.52 6.57
N THR A 30 -4.68 -3.86 7.67
CA THR A 30 -4.55 -2.39 7.70
C THR A 30 -3.12 -2.00 7.35
N TYR A 31 -2.95 -1.02 6.47
CA TYR A 31 -1.65 -0.41 6.17
C TYR A 31 -1.48 0.90 6.93
N GLY A 32 -0.58 0.89 7.91
CA GLY A 32 -0.39 2.00 8.87
C GLY A 32 -1.65 2.28 9.69
N ASP A 33 -1.70 3.47 10.31
CA ASP A 33 -2.76 3.84 11.25
C ASP A 33 -3.86 4.73 10.63
N GLY A 34 -3.74 5.09 9.35
CA GLY A 34 -4.71 5.94 8.66
C GLY A 34 -5.97 5.23 8.19
N GLY A 35 -6.12 3.94 8.48
CA GLY A 35 -7.30 3.14 8.14
C GLY A 35 -7.36 2.69 6.68
N LEU A 36 -6.24 2.68 5.95
CA LEU A 36 -6.17 2.09 4.62
C LEU A 36 -6.24 0.57 4.73
N VAL A 37 -7.26 -0.04 4.12
CA VAL A 37 -7.36 -1.50 4.02
C VAL A 37 -6.67 -1.97 2.75
N VAL A 38 -5.82 -2.97 2.90
CA VAL A 38 -5.12 -3.63 1.79
C VAL A 38 -5.36 -5.13 1.82
N VAL A 39 -5.33 -5.76 0.65
CA VAL A 39 -5.40 -7.21 0.51
C VAL A 39 -4.05 -7.70 0.02
N PRO A 40 -3.23 -8.36 0.86
CA PRO A 40 -1.99 -8.97 0.43
C PRO A 40 -2.29 -10.04 -0.63
N VAL A 41 -1.76 -9.86 -1.84
CA VAL A 41 -1.84 -10.87 -2.91
C VAL A 41 -0.67 -11.87 -2.83
N THR A 42 0.26 -11.64 -1.90
CA THR A 42 1.34 -12.54 -1.55
C THR A 42 1.53 -12.52 -0.03
N ALA A 43 2.10 -13.58 0.55
CA ALA A 43 2.59 -13.53 1.93
C ALA A 43 3.72 -12.49 2.09
N ARG A 44 3.92 -11.98 3.30
CA ARG A 44 5.06 -11.12 3.64
C ARG A 44 6.36 -11.90 3.49
N VAL A 45 7.27 -11.39 2.69
CA VAL A 45 8.59 -11.96 2.45
C VAL A 45 9.49 -11.69 3.67
N THR A 46 10.13 -12.73 4.19
CA THR A 46 11.16 -12.59 5.23
C THR A 46 12.57 -12.52 4.61
N ALA A 47 13.58 -12.15 5.41
CA ALA A 47 14.96 -12.16 4.95
C ALA A 47 15.46 -13.57 4.59
N ASP A 48 14.94 -14.61 5.26
CA ASP A 48 15.28 -16.00 5.00
C ASP A 48 14.63 -16.51 3.72
N ASP A 49 13.42 -16.04 3.40
CA ASP A 49 12.74 -16.38 2.15
C ASP A 49 13.52 -15.93 0.92
N LEU A 50 14.19 -14.78 1.00
CA LEU A 50 15.02 -14.25 -0.09
C LEU A 50 16.29 -15.05 -0.33
N LYS A 51 16.76 -15.79 0.68
CA LYS A 51 17.98 -16.62 0.59
C LYS A 51 17.67 -18.08 0.28
N ASN A 52 16.40 -18.48 0.41
CA ASN A 52 15.99 -19.86 0.24
C ASN A 52 15.72 -20.16 -1.26
N PRO A 53 16.54 -21.00 -1.92
CA PRO A 53 16.38 -21.31 -3.35
C PRO A 53 15.09 -22.09 -3.67
N ALA A 54 14.46 -22.72 -2.67
CA ALA A 54 13.18 -23.40 -2.83
C ALA A 54 11.98 -22.44 -2.77
N LYS A 55 12.15 -21.23 -2.23
CA LYS A 55 11.14 -20.18 -2.27
C LYS A 55 11.41 -19.26 -3.45
N ASN A 56 10.37 -19.05 -4.26
CA ASN A 56 10.37 -18.09 -5.36
C ASN A 56 9.47 -16.89 -5.01
N PRO A 57 9.95 -15.97 -4.14
CA PRO A 57 9.22 -14.75 -3.87
C PRO A 57 9.03 -13.96 -5.17
N PRO A 58 7.91 -13.22 -5.31
CA PRO A 58 7.69 -12.32 -6.43
C PRO A 58 8.88 -11.38 -6.66
N GLN A 59 9.23 -11.17 -7.93
CA GLN A 59 10.34 -10.32 -8.33
C GLN A 59 10.13 -8.88 -7.82
N GLY A 60 11.15 -8.29 -7.20
CA GLY A 60 11.12 -6.91 -6.71
C GLY A 60 10.66 -6.72 -5.26
N LEU A 61 10.16 -7.76 -4.59
CA LEU A 61 9.87 -7.69 -3.15
C LEU A 61 11.14 -7.72 -2.30
N ARG A 62 11.13 -6.94 -1.23
CA ARG A 62 12.19 -6.91 -0.20
C ARG A 62 11.72 -7.59 1.08
N ALA A 63 12.67 -7.90 1.95
CA ALA A 63 12.37 -8.41 3.28
C ALA A 63 11.45 -7.42 4.01
N GLY A 64 10.38 -7.96 4.60
CA GLY A 64 9.33 -7.21 5.25
C GLY A 64 8.17 -6.78 4.36
N GLN A 65 8.22 -7.06 3.05
CA GLN A 65 7.18 -6.61 2.12
C GLN A 65 6.24 -7.73 1.68
N ALA A 66 5.02 -7.32 1.33
CA ALA A 66 4.08 -8.13 0.57
C ALA A 66 3.59 -7.32 -0.64
N SER A 67 3.25 -8.00 -1.73
CA SER A 67 2.45 -7.36 -2.78
C SER A 67 1.05 -7.19 -2.24
N CYS A 68 0.55 -5.97 -2.20
CA CYS A 68 -0.74 -5.64 -1.61
C CYS A 68 -1.58 -4.91 -2.63
N TYR A 69 -2.81 -5.39 -2.81
CA TYR A 69 -3.85 -4.68 -3.52
C TYR A 69 -4.46 -3.62 -2.60
N LEU A 70 -4.47 -2.37 -3.06
CA LEU A 70 -5.02 -1.23 -2.33
C LEU A 70 -6.49 -1.06 -2.70
N ALA A 71 -7.39 -1.56 -1.84
CA ALA A 71 -8.82 -1.47 -2.06
C ALA A 71 -9.30 -0.01 -1.94
N GLY A 72 -10.10 0.46 -2.90
CA GLY A 72 -10.63 1.83 -2.90
C GLY A 72 -9.60 2.91 -3.24
N VAL A 73 -8.45 2.53 -3.83
CA VAL A 73 -7.46 3.47 -4.37
C VAL A 73 -7.51 3.42 -5.89
N GLN A 74 -7.75 4.56 -6.53
CA GLN A 74 -7.89 4.66 -7.99
C GLN A 74 -6.59 5.02 -8.71
N LEU A 75 -5.73 5.80 -8.04
CA LEU A 75 -4.53 6.37 -8.64
C LEU A 75 -3.45 6.60 -7.59
N VAL A 76 -2.19 6.44 -7.96
CA VAL A 76 -1.05 6.81 -7.12
C VAL A 76 -0.29 7.95 -7.79
N LEU A 77 -0.24 9.09 -7.12
CA LEU A 77 0.34 10.33 -7.62
C LEU A 77 1.68 10.65 -6.96
N SER A 78 2.66 11.01 -7.76
CA SER A 78 3.94 11.55 -7.28
C SER A 78 3.78 13.05 -7.00
N VAL A 79 3.30 13.40 -5.81
CA VAL A 79 3.17 14.77 -5.32
C VAL A 79 3.99 14.98 -4.04
N LYS A 80 4.34 16.23 -3.74
CA LYS A 80 5.03 16.55 -2.49
C LYS A 80 4.04 16.45 -1.33
N ILE A 81 4.22 15.44 -0.47
CA ILE A 81 3.49 15.25 0.79
C ILE A 81 4.40 15.71 1.94
N ALA A 82 3.83 16.36 2.95
CA ALA A 82 4.57 16.71 4.16
C ALA A 82 5.31 15.48 4.73
N ALA A 83 6.56 15.67 5.16
CA ALA A 83 7.40 14.59 5.65
C ALA A 83 6.85 13.95 6.95
N THR A 84 6.07 14.72 7.72
CA THR A 84 5.45 14.30 8.98
C THR A 84 4.37 13.24 8.79
N VAL A 85 3.75 13.17 7.61
CA VAL A 85 2.76 12.13 7.32
C VAL A 85 3.46 10.77 7.29
N ALA A 86 3.05 9.86 8.18
CA ALA A 86 3.55 8.48 8.21
C ALA A 86 3.07 7.68 6.99
N GLU A 87 3.77 6.60 6.66
CA GLU A 87 3.29 5.59 5.70
C GLU A 87 1.97 4.98 6.18
N GLY A 88 0.98 4.91 5.30
CA GLY A 88 -0.39 4.53 5.63
C GLY A 88 -1.20 5.63 6.34
N GLY A 89 -0.59 6.78 6.62
CA GLY A 89 -1.25 7.95 7.21
C GLY A 89 -2.21 8.63 6.23
N LYS A 90 -3.26 9.25 6.77
CA LYS A 90 -4.24 10.04 5.99
C LYS A 90 -3.58 11.31 5.44
N VAL A 91 -3.90 11.64 4.20
CA VAL A 91 -3.46 12.85 3.50
C VAL A 91 -4.67 13.71 3.19
N TYR A 92 -4.56 14.99 3.53
CA TYR A 92 -5.55 16.03 3.29
C TYR A 92 -4.98 17.06 2.31
N LYS A 93 -5.79 17.47 1.34
CA LYS A 93 -5.49 18.61 0.47
C LYS A 93 -5.95 19.88 1.17
N GLN A 94 -5.01 20.77 1.44
CA GLN A 94 -5.24 22.04 2.12
C GLN A 94 -5.76 23.12 1.14
N PRO A 95 -6.34 24.22 1.65
CA PRO A 95 -6.80 25.33 0.81
C PRO A 95 -5.70 25.98 -0.04
N ASP A 96 -4.45 25.97 0.45
CA ASP A 96 -3.26 26.46 -0.26
C ASP A 96 -2.73 25.48 -1.33
N GLY A 97 -3.39 24.33 -1.50
CA GLY A 97 -3.01 23.28 -2.46
C GLY A 97 -1.95 22.31 -1.96
N THR A 98 -1.45 22.46 -0.74
CA THR A 98 -0.48 21.52 -0.14
C THR A 98 -1.13 20.23 0.35
N PHE A 99 -0.32 19.19 0.56
CA PHE A 99 -0.75 17.88 1.04
C PHE A 99 -0.11 17.56 2.40
N SER A 100 -0.92 17.40 3.44
CA SER A 100 -0.46 17.18 4.81
C SER A 100 -1.42 16.31 5.63
N GLU A 101 -1.07 16.00 6.88
CA GLU A 101 -1.93 15.24 7.82
C GLU A 101 -2.99 16.12 8.52
N ALA A 102 -2.94 17.45 8.34
CA ALA A 102 -3.81 18.38 9.04
C ALA A 102 -5.26 18.22 8.58
N ALA A 103 -6.16 17.89 9.52
CA ALA A 103 -7.58 17.63 9.24
C ALA A 103 -8.40 18.88 8.84
N GLY A 104 -7.78 20.06 8.73
CA GLY A 104 -8.42 21.28 8.22
C GLY A 104 -8.65 21.27 6.70
N GLY A 105 -8.01 20.34 5.98
CA GLY A 105 -8.17 20.15 4.54
C GLY A 105 -9.23 19.11 4.17
N THR A 106 -9.39 18.89 2.86
CA THR A 106 -10.24 17.79 2.35
C THR A 106 -9.45 16.49 2.37
N PHE A 107 -9.99 15.43 2.98
CA PHE A 107 -9.37 14.12 2.93
C PHE A 107 -9.35 13.59 1.48
N VAL A 108 -8.16 13.23 0.98
CA VAL A 108 -7.98 12.81 -0.42
C VAL A 108 -7.40 11.39 -0.56
N GLY A 109 -6.80 10.83 0.49
CA GLY A 109 -6.24 9.49 0.41
C GLY A 109 -5.14 9.24 1.44
N TRP A 110 -4.19 8.36 1.11
CA TRP A 110 -3.15 7.92 2.05
C TRP A 110 -1.76 8.08 1.47
N LYS A 111 -0.75 8.20 2.33
CA LYS A 111 0.64 8.13 1.92
C LYS A 111 1.06 6.67 1.77
N VAL A 112 1.56 6.31 0.59
CA VAL A 112 2.02 4.96 0.28
C VAL A 112 3.30 5.04 -0.54
N ASN A 113 4.38 4.45 -0.02
CA ASN A 113 5.72 4.48 -0.61
C ASN A 113 6.16 5.91 -0.99
N GLY A 114 5.90 6.88 -0.10
CA GLY A 114 6.18 8.30 -0.32
C GLY A 114 5.29 9.00 -1.35
N LYS A 115 4.27 8.33 -1.90
CA LYS A 115 3.35 8.87 -2.91
C LYS A 115 1.93 9.00 -2.35
N LEU A 116 1.08 9.74 -3.04
CA LEU A 116 -0.33 9.90 -2.67
C LEU A 116 -1.14 8.78 -3.33
N ALA A 117 -1.63 7.82 -2.55
CA ALA A 117 -2.65 6.88 -2.95
C ALA A 117 -4.02 7.57 -2.85
N LEU A 118 -4.55 8.03 -3.98
CA LEU A 118 -5.79 8.77 -4.09
C LEU A 118 -6.98 7.84 -3.82
N ARG A 119 -7.81 8.21 -2.84
CA ARG A 119 -9.06 7.52 -2.55
C ARG A 119 -9.99 7.60 -3.78
N ALA A 120 -10.65 6.51 -4.13
CA ALA A 120 -11.75 6.53 -5.07
C ALA A 120 -12.88 7.42 -4.51
N SER A 121 -13.46 8.25 -5.37
CA SER A 121 -14.73 8.90 -5.09
C SER A 121 -15.81 7.82 -5.07
N GLN A 122 -16.60 7.77 -3.99
CA GLN A 122 -17.83 6.97 -3.96
C GLN A 122 -18.85 7.57 -4.92
#